data_AF-A0A3D2XZS7-F1
#
_entry.id   AF-A0A3D2XZS7-F1
#
_cell.length_a   1.000
_cell.length_b   1.000
_cell.length_c   1.000
_cell.angle_alpha   90.00
_cell.angle_beta   90.00
_cell.angle_gamma   90.00
#
_symmetry.space_group_name_H-M   'P 1'
#
loop_
_entity.id
_entity.type
_entity.pdbx_description
1 polymer ?
#
loop_
_entity_poly.entity_id
_entity_poly.type
_entity_poly.pdbx_seq_one_letter_code
_entity_poly.pdbx_strand_id
1 'polypeptide(L)'
;CAINLDGTGSSGAPVNMTSLNFVLERIREAEAFIKNVYIPDVIAIATLYKDWLYGGGLAASNVLSYGTHTVVPGDKSTDLIPAGAIINGNWDEIHPVDVRNPDEIQEFVDHSWYQYANGAKGLHPWDGETEAKFELGPNFKGTKTNIKELDESAKYSWIKSPRWKGHAMEVG
;
A
#
# COMPACT_ATOMS: atom_id res chain seq x y z
N CYS A 1 -17.95 21.19 24.91
CA CYS A 1 -18.10 19.81 24.41
C CYS A 1 -17.64 19.78 22.95
N ALA A 2 -16.92 18.74 22.50
CA ALA A 2 -16.47 18.64 21.12
C ALA A 2 -17.62 18.31 20.14
N ILE A 3 -18.65 17.62 20.63
CA ILE A 3 -19.87 17.28 19.90
C ILE A 3 -21.05 17.98 20.58
N ASN A 4 -21.80 18.80 19.85
CA ASN A 4 -23.03 19.43 20.34
C ASN A 4 -23.96 19.72 19.15
N LEU A 5 -25.09 19.02 19.08
CA LEU A 5 -26.00 19.07 17.93
C LEU A 5 -27.05 20.18 18.07
N ASP A 6 -27.52 20.42 19.29
CA ASP A 6 -28.74 21.18 19.57
C ASP A 6 -28.70 22.02 20.86
N GLY A 7 -27.70 21.84 21.72
CA GLY A 7 -27.55 22.59 22.97
C GLY A 7 -26.93 23.99 22.83
N THR A 8 -26.98 24.80 23.89
CA THR A 8 -26.36 26.14 23.91
C THR A 8 -24.88 26.08 23.54
N GLY A 9 -24.45 26.94 22.61
CA GLY A 9 -23.09 26.96 22.08
C GLY A 9 -22.79 25.90 21.02
N SER A 10 -23.80 25.23 20.45
CA SER A 10 -23.65 24.23 19.37
C SER A 10 -22.95 24.79 18.12
N SER A 11 -23.18 26.07 17.78
CA SER A 11 -22.50 26.73 16.66
C SER A 11 -20.98 26.79 16.80
N GLY A 12 -20.47 26.80 18.04
CA GLY A 12 -19.03 26.81 18.35
C GLY A 12 -18.44 25.41 18.60
N ALA A 13 -19.25 24.35 18.61
CA ALA A 13 -18.74 23.00 18.76
C ALA A 13 -18.14 22.49 17.43
N PRO A 14 -16.97 21.82 17.45
CA PRO A 14 -16.36 21.27 16.25
C PRO A 14 -17.27 20.32 15.45
N VAL A 15 -18.03 19.47 16.13
CA VAL A 15 -19.04 18.60 15.51
C VAL A 15 -20.42 19.05 15.94
N ASN A 16 -21.17 19.60 14.99
CA ASN A 16 -22.56 20.05 15.10
C ASN A 16 -23.35 19.68 13.83
N MET A 17 -24.65 19.97 13.81
CA MET A 17 -25.49 19.62 12.66
C MET A 17 -25.03 20.27 11.34
N THR A 18 -24.50 21.48 11.36
CA THR A 18 -23.94 22.12 10.16
C THR A 18 -22.76 21.33 9.60
N SER A 19 -21.83 20.93 10.47
CA SER A 19 -20.67 20.12 10.06
C SER A 19 -21.07 18.73 9.54
N LEU A 20 -22.03 18.06 10.17
CA LEU A 20 -22.52 16.75 9.75
C LEU A 20 -23.23 16.83 8.39
N ASN A 21 -24.10 17.83 8.20
CA ASN A 21 -24.76 18.08 6.92
C ASN A 21 -23.74 18.43 5.84
N PHE A 22 -22.73 19.24 6.17
CA PHE A 22 -21.65 19.54 5.23
C PHE A 22 -20.93 18.28 4.77
N VAL A 23 -20.52 17.41 5.70
CA VAL A 23 -19.86 16.13 5.37
C VAL A 23 -20.77 15.23 4.53
N LEU A 24 -22.04 15.10 4.88
CA LEU A 24 -23.01 14.30 4.12
C LEU A 24 -23.14 14.78 2.67
N GLU A 25 -23.23 16.08 2.44
CA GLU A 25 -23.31 16.63 1.08
C GLU A 25 -22.03 16.37 0.29
N ARG A 26 -20.84 16.46 0.89
CA ARG A 26 -19.58 16.09 0.22
C ARG A 26 -19.54 14.61 -0.15
N ILE A 27 -20.05 13.72 0.71
CA ILE A 27 -20.16 12.28 0.42
C ILE A 27 -21.06 12.05 -0.80
N ARG A 28 -22.23 12.69 -0.84
CA ARG A 28 -23.18 12.57 -1.96
C ARG A 28 -22.61 13.08 -3.27
N GLU A 29 -21.93 14.22 -3.24
CA GLU A 29 -21.26 14.79 -4.42
C GLU A 29 -20.16 13.85 -4.93
N ALA A 30 -19.32 13.30 -4.05
CA ALA A 30 -18.28 12.35 -4.43
C ALA A 30 -18.87 11.07 -5.03
N GLU A 31 -19.92 10.51 -4.42
CA GLU A 31 -20.61 9.34 -4.95
C GLU A 31 -21.23 9.60 -6.33
N ALA A 32 -21.87 10.75 -6.52
CA ALA A 32 -22.44 11.14 -7.80
C ALA A 32 -21.36 11.31 -8.87
N PHE A 33 -20.22 11.91 -8.53
CA PHE A 33 -19.09 12.05 -9.45
C PHE A 33 -18.48 10.70 -9.83
N ILE A 34 -18.25 9.82 -8.85
CA ILE A 34 -17.67 8.49 -9.11
C ILE A 34 -18.56 7.69 -10.05
N LYS A 35 -19.87 7.68 -9.81
CA LYS A 35 -20.85 6.91 -10.59
C LYS A 35 -21.08 7.46 -11.99
N ASN A 36 -21.13 8.79 -12.13
CA ASN A 36 -21.56 9.42 -13.38
C ASN A 36 -20.39 9.93 -14.24
N VAL A 37 -19.17 9.99 -13.70
CA VAL A 37 -17.98 10.47 -14.42
C VAL A 37 -16.85 9.45 -14.35
N TYR A 38 -16.32 9.17 -13.15
CA TYR A 38 -15.08 8.40 -13.03
C TYR A 38 -15.20 6.96 -13.59
N ILE A 39 -16.18 6.19 -13.12
CA ILE A 39 -16.38 4.80 -13.58
C ILE A 39 -16.73 4.75 -15.08
N PRO A 40 -17.69 5.54 -15.60
CA PRO A 40 -17.97 5.59 -17.04
C PRO A 40 -16.73 5.90 -17.89
N ASP A 41 -15.92 6.88 -17.51
CA ASP A 41 -14.74 7.27 -18.26
C ASP A 41 -13.68 6.17 -18.28
N VAL A 42 -13.42 5.52 -17.13
CA VAL A 42 -12.49 4.39 -17.06
C VAL A 42 -12.95 3.24 -17.96
N ILE A 43 -14.24 2.90 -17.94
CA ILE A 43 -14.81 1.84 -18.79
C ILE A 43 -14.71 2.22 -20.27
N ALA A 44 -14.99 3.48 -20.62
CA ALA A 44 -14.91 3.97 -22.00
C ALA A 44 -13.46 3.91 -22.51
N ILE A 45 -12.49 4.40 -21.74
CA ILE A 45 -11.07 4.36 -22.10
C ILE A 45 -10.60 2.90 -22.18
N ALA A 46 -10.90 2.06 -21.20
CA ALA A 46 -10.54 0.64 -21.22
C ALA A 46 -11.13 -0.09 -22.45
N THR A 47 -12.34 0.30 -22.87
CA THR A 47 -12.99 -0.25 -24.07
C THR A 47 -12.24 0.11 -25.36
N LEU A 48 -11.64 1.31 -25.43
CA LEU A 48 -10.83 1.74 -26.56
C LEU A 48 -9.45 1.07 -26.59
N TYR A 49 -8.92 0.68 -25.42
CA TYR A 49 -7.61 0.05 -25.26
C TYR A 49 -7.69 -1.47 -25.01
N LYS A 50 -8.76 -2.14 -25.47
CA LYS A 50 -8.96 -3.60 -25.24
C LYS A 50 -7.81 -4.48 -25.72
N ASP A 51 -7.07 -4.04 -26.72
CA ASP A 51 -5.93 -4.79 -27.27
C ASP A 51 -4.61 -4.47 -26.54
N TRP A 52 -4.61 -3.53 -25.59
CA TRP A 52 -3.46 -3.15 -24.78
C TRP A 52 -3.54 -3.80 -23.40
N LEU A 53 -3.30 -5.12 -23.34
CA LEU A 53 -3.40 -5.92 -22.11
C LEU A 53 -2.05 -6.19 -21.42
N TYR A 54 -1.08 -5.31 -21.62
CA TYR A 54 0.24 -5.41 -20.97
C TYR A 54 0.21 -4.91 -19.53
N GLY A 55 1.23 -5.26 -18.74
CA GLY A 55 1.46 -4.68 -17.42
C GLY A 55 0.88 -5.46 -16.23
N GLY A 56 0.35 -6.67 -16.44
CA GLY A 56 -0.24 -7.48 -15.36
C GLY A 56 0.74 -7.94 -14.27
N GLY A 57 2.05 -7.88 -14.50
CA GLY A 57 3.06 -8.00 -13.45
C GLY A 57 2.88 -9.19 -12.49
N LEU A 58 2.90 -8.89 -11.20
CA LEU A 58 2.69 -9.86 -10.13
C LEU A 58 1.20 -10.04 -9.80
N ALA A 59 0.30 -9.16 -10.27
CA ALA A 59 -1.14 -9.28 -10.10
C ALA A 59 -1.71 -10.64 -10.53
N ALA A 60 -1.10 -11.27 -11.54
CA ALA A 60 -1.50 -12.58 -12.04
C ALA A 60 -1.07 -13.76 -11.14
N SER A 61 -0.19 -13.54 -10.16
CA SER A 61 0.41 -14.58 -9.34
C SER A 61 0.35 -14.31 -7.84
N ASN A 62 0.94 -13.19 -7.40
CA ASN A 62 1.19 -12.90 -6.00
C ASN A 62 0.56 -11.56 -5.59
N VAL A 63 -0.54 -11.60 -4.84
CA VAL A 63 -1.22 -10.39 -4.33
C VAL A 63 -1.42 -10.47 -2.81
N LEU A 64 -1.37 -9.33 -2.14
CA LEU A 64 -1.49 -9.25 -0.67
C LEU A 64 -2.36 -8.06 -0.23
N SER A 65 -3.21 -8.28 0.77
CA SER A 65 -3.97 -7.25 1.49
C SER A 65 -3.97 -7.55 2.99
N TYR A 66 -3.85 -6.52 3.83
CA TYR A 66 -4.03 -6.66 5.29
C TYR A 66 -5.48 -6.60 5.74
N GLY A 67 -6.41 -6.34 4.81
CA GLY A 67 -7.82 -6.11 5.09
C GLY A 67 -8.09 -4.77 5.77
N THR A 68 -9.26 -4.19 5.52
CA THR A 68 -9.65 -2.87 6.03
C THR A 68 -11.18 -2.68 6.03
N HIS A 69 -11.63 -1.53 6.51
CA HIS A 69 -13.04 -1.15 6.69
C HIS A 69 -13.80 -2.12 7.61
N THR A 70 -13.24 -2.39 8.79
CA THR A 70 -13.84 -3.22 9.84
C THR A 70 -15.16 -2.63 10.32
N VAL A 71 -16.25 -3.39 10.21
CA VAL A 71 -17.59 -2.93 10.60
C VAL A 71 -17.79 -2.98 12.11
N VAL A 72 -17.34 -4.04 12.77
CA VAL A 72 -17.42 -4.20 14.22
C VAL A 72 -16.05 -3.88 14.82
N PRO A 73 -15.90 -2.77 15.60
CA PRO A 73 -14.62 -2.36 16.13
C PRO A 73 -13.93 -3.48 16.93
N GLY A 74 -12.71 -3.84 16.51
CA GLY A 74 -11.91 -4.89 17.13
C GLY A 74 -12.14 -6.30 16.56
N ASP A 75 -13.12 -6.50 15.66
CA ASP A 75 -13.40 -7.78 15.02
C ASP A 75 -13.06 -7.75 13.52
N LYS A 76 -11.82 -8.18 13.23
CA LYS A 76 -11.24 -8.27 11.87
C LYS A 76 -12.03 -9.19 10.92
N SER A 77 -12.87 -10.09 11.43
CA SER A 77 -13.70 -10.95 10.57
C SER A 77 -14.81 -10.17 9.84
N THR A 78 -15.06 -8.93 10.26
CA THR A 78 -16.06 -8.03 9.70
C THR A 78 -15.48 -6.99 8.74
N ASP A 79 -14.24 -7.16 8.29
CA ASP A 79 -13.63 -6.32 7.26
C ASP A 79 -14.44 -6.40 5.95
N LEU A 80 -14.87 -5.25 5.41
CA LEU A 80 -15.54 -5.20 4.10
C LEU A 80 -14.56 -5.48 2.95
N ILE A 81 -13.28 -5.21 3.16
CA ILE A 81 -12.19 -5.63 2.26
C ILE A 81 -11.34 -6.61 3.08
N PRO A 82 -11.44 -7.93 2.85
CA PRO A 82 -10.79 -8.93 3.69
C PRO A 82 -9.27 -8.95 3.52
N ALA A 83 -8.59 -9.45 4.55
CA ALA A 83 -7.15 -9.70 4.53
C ALA A 83 -6.83 -11.04 3.84
N GLY A 84 -5.64 -11.14 3.26
CA GLY A 84 -5.12 -12.39 2.71
C GLY A 84 -3.94 -12.21 1.78
N ALA A 85 -3.27 -13.31 1.49
CA ALA A 85 -2.24 -13.41 0.46
C ALA A 85 -2.57 -14.57 -0.49
N ILE A 86 -2.47 -14.31 -1.79
CA ILE A 86 -2.57 -15.32 -2.86
C ILE A 86 -1.19 -15.45 -3.47
N ILE A 87 -0.73 -16.68 -3.69
CA ILE A 87 0.62 -16.97 -4.21
C ILE A 87 0.50 -17.89 -5.43
N ASN A 88 1.39 -17.73 -6.41
CA ASN A 88 1.47 -18.56 -7.62
C ASN A 88 0.18 -18.61 -8.45
N GLY A 89 -0.71 -17.62 -8.28
CA GLY A 89 -1.97 -17.54 -9.01
C GLY A 89 -2.99 -18.59 -8.56
N ASN A 90 -2.84 -19.17 -7.35
CA ASN A 90 -3.81 -20.10 -6.80
C ASN A 90 -4.92 -19.34 -6.04
N TRP A 91 -6.02 -19.01 -6.73
CA TRP A 91 -7.14 -18.30 -6.14
C TRP A 91 -8.05 -19.19 -5.27
N ASP A 92 -7.85 -20.51 -5.30
CA ASP A 92 -8.58 -21.47 -4.45
C ASP A 92 -8.03 -21.51 -3.02
N GLU A 93 -6.86 -20.90 -2.78
CA GLU A 93 -6.20 -20.85 -1.48
C GLU A 93 -5.85 -19.40 -1.11
N ILE A 94 -6.49 -18.90 -0.06
CA ILE A 94 -6.18 -17.58 0.51
C ILE A 94 -5.42 -17.82 1.82
N HIS A 95 -4.15 -17.46 1.84
CA HIS A 95 -3.35 -17.59 3.06
C HIS A 95 -3.69 -16.44 4.03
N PRO A 96 -3.86 -16.73 5.32
CA PRO A 96 -3.97 -15.68 6.32
C PRO A 96 -2.66 -14.90 6.41
N VAL A 97 -2.77 -13.60 6.69
CA VAL A 97 -1.62 -12.70 6.88
C VAL A 97 -1.59 -12.27 8.34
N ASP A 98 -0.50 -12.56 9.04
CA ASP A 98 -0.25 -12.12 10.41
C ASP A 98 0.88 -11.10 10.45
N VAL A 99 0.50 -9.83 10.60
CA VAL A 99 1.43 -8.69 10.69
C VAL A 99 2.29 -8.68 11.95
N ARG A 100 2.06 -9.60 12.89
CA ARG A 100 2.85 -9.75 14.12
C ARG A 100 3.83 -10.91 14.05
N ASN A 101 3.68 -11.80 13.07
CA ASN A 101 4.56 -12.94 12.92
C ASN A 101 5.87 -12.49 12.23
N PRO A 102 7.04 -12.58 12.92
CA PRO A 102 8.32 -12.10 12.38
C PRO A 102 8.80 -12.84 11.13
N ASP A 103 8.25 -14.02 10.85
CA ASP A 103 8.59 -14.84 9.68
C ASP A 103 7.74 -14.52 8.43
N GLU A 104 6.74 -13.63 8.56
CA GLU A 104 5.88 -13.24 7.43
C GLU A 104 6.42 -12.02 6.70
N ILE A 105 6.25 -10.83 7.28
CA ILE A 105 6.54 -9.57 6.59
C ILE A 105 7.96 -9.15 6.94
N GLN A 106 8.87 -9.25 5.98
CA GLN A 106 10.28 -8.93 6.18
C GLN A 106 10.76 -7.94 5.12
N GLU A 107 11.56 -6.96 5.54
CA GLU A 107 12.24 -6.02 4.63
C GLU A 107 13.68 -6.43 4.41
N PHE A 108 14.13 -6.39 3.15
CA PHE A 108 15.50 -6.66 2.74
C PHE A 108 16.15 -5.39 2.18
N VAL A 109 17.48 -5.29 2.28
CA VAL A 109 18.25 -4.11 1.83
C VAL A 109 19.43 -4.44 0.93
N ASP A 110 19.56 -5.67 0.43
CA ASP A 110 20.68 -6.09 -0.43
C ASP A 110 20.85 -5.17 -1.65
N HIS A 111 19.74 -4.74 -2.25
CA HIS A 111 19.69 -3.84 -3.41
C HIS A 111 19.23 -2.40 -3.09
N SER A 112 19.17 -2.05 -1.80
CA SER A 112 18.72 -0.74 -1.32
C SER A 112 19.85 0.01 -0.63
N TRP A 113 19.87 1.34 -0.70
CA TRP A 113 20.88 2.23 -0.08
C TRP A 113 20.73 2.33 1.44
N TYR A 114 20.66 1.19 2.10
CA TYR A 114 20.67 1.04 3.55
C TYR A 114 21.67 -0.02 3.97
N GLN A 115 21.99 0.00 5.26
CA GLN A 115 22.77 -1.02 5.92
C GLN A 115 21.98 -1.59 7.10
N TYR A 116 22.07 -2.91 7.26
CA TYR A 116 21.67 -3.59 8.49
C TYR A 116 22.91 -3.98 9.28
N ALA A 117 22.81 -3.92 10.59
CA ALA A 117 23.82 -4.43 11.50
C ALA A 117 23.97 -5.95 11.36
N ASN A 118 25.16 -6.46 11.67
CA ASN A 118 25.44 -7.89 11.85
C ASN A 118 25.10 -8.82 10.67
N GLY A 119 24.92 -8.29 9.45
CA GLY A 119 24.63 -9.09 8.27
C GLY A 119 23.24 -9.73 8.25
N ALA A 120 22.27 -9.16 8.97
CA ALA A 120 20.87 -9.56 8.86
C ALA A 120 20.40 -9.43 7.40
N LYS A 121 19.62 -10.40 6.93
CA LYS A 121 19.15 -10.45 5.53
C LYS A 121 17.75 -9.86 5.36
N GLY A 122 16.81 -10.30 6.19
CA GLY A 122 15.45 -9.80 6.24
C GLY A 122 15.06 -9.48 7.68
N LEU A 123 14.44 -8.33 7.91
CA LEU A 123 13.99 -7.89 9.23
C LEU A 123 12.48 -7.65 9.22
N HIS A 124 11.78 -8.22 10.20
CA HIS A 124 10.41 -7.82 10.48
C HIS A 124 10.39 -6.36 10.97
N PRO A 125 9.38 -5.53 10.63
CA PRO A 125 9.38 -4.10 10.98
C PRO A 125 9.59 -3.76 12.46
N TRP A 126 9.21 -4.64 13.39
CA TRP A 126 9.50 -4.45 14.83
C TRP A 126 11.00 -4.51 15.17
N ASP A 127 11.77 -5.28 14.42
CA ASP A 127 13.23 -5.36 14.52
C ASP A 127 13.91 -4.55 13.41
N GLY A 128 13.13 -3.72 12.68
CA GLY A 128 13.57 -3.05 11.48
C GLY A 128 14.60 -1.95 11.75
N GLU A 129 15.63 -1.92 10.92
CA GLU A 129 16.67 -0.90 10.95
C GLU A 129 16.55 0.06 9.75
N THR A 130 16.97 1.31 9.92
CA THR A 130 17.00 2.32 8.84
C THR A 130 18.25 3.19 8.94
N GLU A 131 19.40 2.60 8.61
CA GLU A 131 20.67 3.31 8.49
C GLU A 131 20.98 3.57 7.01
N ALA A 132 21.02 4.84 6.60
CA ALA A 132 21.24 5.23 5.22
C ALA A 132 22.69 4.96 4.78
N LYS A 133 22.86 4.28 3.65
CA LYS A 133 24.17 3.97 3.05
C LYS A 133 24.10 4.13 1.54
N PHE A 134 24.33 5.36 1.06
CA PHE A 134 24.38 5.64 -0.35
C PHE A 134 25.72 5.21 -0.97
N GLU A 135 25.67 4.18 -1.81
CA GLU A 135 26.81 3.64 -2.54
C GLU A 135 26.40 3.22 -3.95
N LEU A 136 27.27 3.40 -4.94
CA LEU A 136 27.02 3.02 -6.33
C LEU A 136 27.84 1.79 -6.67
N GLY A 137 27.21 0.84 -7.38
CA GLY A 137 27.86 -0.39 -7.83
C GLY A 137 29.00 -0.12 -8.81
N PRO A 138 29.97 -1.04 -8.97
CA PRO A 138 31.15 -0.82 -9.80
C PRO A 138 30.84 -0.58 -11.29
N ASN A 139 29.67 -1.02 -11.78
CA ASN A 139 29.31 -0.92 -13.20
C ASN A 139 28.40 0.27 -13.51
N PHE A 140 28.15 1.17 -12.55
CA PHE A 140 27.32 2.35 -12.79
C PHE A 140 27.97 3.28 -13.83
N LYS A 141 27.16 3.99 -14.62
CA LYS A 141 27.65 4.95 -15.59
C LYS A 141 27.34 6.37 -15.14
N GLY A 142 28.33 7.25 -15.18
CA GLY A 142 28.18 8.68 -14.84
C GLY A 142 29.06 9.08 -13.66
N THR A 143 28.57 10.01 -12.84
CA THR A 143 29.21 10.42 -11.58
C THR A 143 28.23 10.25 -10.43
N LYS A 144 28.73 10.31 -9.18
CA LYS A 144 27.91 10.20 -7.97
C LYS A 144 26.71 11.16 -7.93
N THR A 145 26.82 12.31 -8.60
CA THR A 145 25.82 13.37 -8.67
C THR A 145 25.20 13.53 -10.07
N ASN A 146 25.57 12.67 -11.03
CA ASN A 146 25.05 12.67 -12.39
C ASN A 146 25.04 11.24 -12.93
N ILE A 147 24.12 10.43 -12.38
CA ILE A 147 23.95 9.02 -12.75
C ILE A 147 23.27 8.95 -14.11
N LYS A 148 23.88 8.23 -15.05
CA LYS A 148 23.32 7.97 -16.39
C LYS A 148 22.65 6.61 -16.45
N GLU A 149 23.28 5.59 -15.86
CA GLU A 149 22.75 4.23 -15.72
C GLU A 149 23.15 3.70 -14.33
N LEU A 150 22.18 3.14 -13.62
CA LEU A 150 22.42 2.45 -12.33
C LEU A 150 23.02 1.06 -12.59
N ASP A 151 23.69 0.51 -11.59
CA ASP A 151 24.13 -0.89 -11.57
C ASP A 151 23.15 -1.70 -10.71
N GLU A 152 22.17 -2.34 -11.34
CA GLU A 152 21.12 -3.12 -10.66
C GLU A 152 21.64 -4.40 -10.00
N SER A 153 22.86 -4.83 -10.33
CA SER A 153 23.52 -5.94 -9.65
C SER A 153 24.02 -5.56 -8.24
N ALA A 154 24.05 -4.26 -7.92
CA ALA A 154 24.42 -3.72 -6.62
C ALA A 154 23.24 -2.99 -5.95
N LYS A 155 23.50 -2.06 -5.02
CA LYS A 155 22.45 -1.19 -4.45
C LYS A 155 22.09 -0.07 -5.43
N TYR A 156 20.79 0.10 -5.66
CA TYR A 156 20.31 1.03 -6.70
C TYR A 156 19.05 1.82 -6.32
N SER A 157 18.54 1.71 -5.09
CA SER A 157 17.29 2.36 -4.70
C SER A 157 17.23 2.79 -3.23
N TRP A 158 16.50 3.86 -2.94
CA TRP A 158 16.09 4.22 -1.57
C TRP A 158 14.87 3.44 -1.09
N ILE A 159 14.30 2.57 -1.93
CA ILE A 159 13.17 1.72 -1.56
C ILE A 159 13.73 0.40 -1.02
N LYS A 160 13.34 0.02 0.21
CA LYS A 160 13.62 -1.32 0.76
C LYS A 160 12.83 -2.39 0.00
N SER A 161 13.16 -3.65 0.21
CA SER A 161 12.54 -4.77 -0.49
C SER A 161 11.66 -5.60 0.44
N PRO A 162 10.41 -5.20 0.74
CA PRO A 162 9.50 -6.00 1.55
C PRO A 162 9.10 -7.30 0.84
N ARG A 163 8.97 -8.38 1.60
CA ARG A 163 8.52 -9.71 1.14
C ARG A 163 7.57 -10.31 2.17
N TRP A 164 6.61 -11.12 1.71
CA TRP A 164 5.77 -11.94 2.57
C TRP A 164 6.20 -13.40 2.45
N LYS A 165 6.74 -14.00 3.53
CA LYS A 165 7.34 -15.34 3.55
C LYS A 165 8.37 -15.55 2.43
N GLY A 166 9.13 -14.50 2.11
CA GLY A 166 10.10 -14.48 1.02
C GLY A 166 9.52 -14.21 -0.38
N HIS A 167 8.20 -14.19 -0.56
CA HIS A 167 7.54 -13.88 -1.82
C HIS A 167 7.47 -12.37 -2.07
N ALA A 168 7.76 -11.96 -3.31
CA ALA A 168 7.42 -10.62 -3.78
C ALA A 168 5.91 -10.58 -4.07
N MET A 169 5.25 -9.53 -3.58
CA MET A 169 3.80 -9.37 -3.62
C MET A 169 3.44 -8.06 -4.33
N GLU A 170 2.36 -8.07 -5.12
CA GLU A 170 1.66 -6.87 -5.54
C GLU A 170 0.61 -6.48 -4.49
N VAL A 171 0.41 -5.17 -4.31
CA VAL A 171 -0.59 -4.58 -3.39
C VAL A 171 -1.33 -3.48 -4.15
N GLY A 172 -2.59 -3.18 -3.76
CA GLY A 172 -3.41 -2.17 -4.43
C GLY A 172 -4.78 -1.98 -3.78
#